data_AF-A0A351AUV7-F1
#
_entry.id   AF-A0A351AUV7-F1
#
_cell.length_a   1.000
_cell.length_b   1.000
_cell.length_c   1.000
_cell.angle_alpha   90.00
_cell.angle_beta   90.00
_cell.angle_gamma   90.00
#
_symmetry.space_group_name_H-M   'P 1'
#
loop_
_entity.id
_entity.type
_entity.pdbx_description
1 polymer ?
#
loop_
_entity_poly.entity_id
_entity_poly.type
_entity_poly.pdbx_seq_one_letter_code
_entity_poly.pdbx_strand_id
1 'polypeptide(L)' 'MTTDVKLNNSIGLAMKAGKIASGDFSAEKAVRSGTAKLVMLDESASENTKKQWRDACS' A
#
# COMPACT_ATOMS: atom_id res chain seq x y z
N MET A 1 -20.00 9.90 9.74
CA MET A 1 -19.37 8.83 10.53
C MET A 1 -18.45 8.09 9.57
N THR A 2 -17.19 8.52 9.56
CA THR A 2 -16.27 8.47 8.42
C THR A 2 -15.67 7.08 8.25
N THR A 3 -15.55 6.63 7.00
CA THR A 3 -15.01 5.33 6.53
C THR A 3 -13.59 5.01 7.04
N ASP A 4 -12.93 6.02 7.61
CA ASP A 4 -11.59 6.02 8.19
C ASP A 4 -11.39 4.98 9.30
N VAL A 5 -12.35 4.82 10.22
CA VAL A 5 -12.22 3.91 11.37
C VAL A 5 -12.11 2.45 10.93
N LYS A 6 -12.86 2.06 9.89
CA LYS A 6 -12.87 0.69 9.39
C LYS A 6 -11.56 0.35 8.68
N LEU A 7 -11.02 1.30 7.92
CA LEU A 7 -9.73 1.18 7.26
C LEU A 7 -8.60 1.11 8.31
N ASN A 8 -8.59 2.03 9.29
CA ASN A 8 -7.57 2.07 10.32
C ASN A 8 -7.57 0.81 11.19
N ASN A 9 -8.73 0.26 11.54
CA ASN A 9 -8.83 -1.01 12.25
C ASN A 9 -8.27 -2.18 11.42
N SER A 10 -8.54 -2.19 10.13
CA SER A 10 -8.05 -3.24 9.22
C SER A 10 -6.53 -3.16 9.02
N ILE A 11 -6.00 -1.94 8.87
CA ILE A 11 -4.56 -1.67 8.82
C ILE A 11 -3.91 -2.11 10.15
N GLY A 12 -4.47 -1.71 11.29
CA GLY A 12 -3.96 -2.12 12.60
C GLY A 12 -3.93 -3.64 12.78
N LEU A 13 -4.93 -4.36 12.28
CA LEU A 13 -4.96 -5.82 12.30
C LEU A 13 -3.89 -6.42 11.37
N ALA A 14 -3.74 -5.88 10.16
CA ALA A 14 -2.72 -6.33 9.21
C ALA A 14 -1.29 -6.04 9.71
N MET A 15 -1.06 -4.94 10.42
CA MET A 15 0.21 -4.62 11.08
C MET A 15 0.52 -5.66 12.15
N LYS A 16 -0.46 -5.97 13.03
CA LYS A 16 -0.30 -7.03 14.05
C LYS A 16 -0.04 -8.41 13.43
N ALA A 17 -0.62 -8.70 12.28
CA ALA A 17 -0.38 -9.94 11.55
C ALA A 17 0.96 -9.99 10.80
N GLY A 18 1.74 -8.90 10.78
CA GLY A 18 3.00 -8.80 10.04
C GLY A 18 2.81 -8.86 8.52
N LYS A 19 1.63 -8.48 8.02
CA LYS A 19 1.26 -8.52 6.60
C LYS A 19 1.32 -7.17 5.91
N ILE A 20 1.86 -6.14 6.58
CA ILE A 20 2.10 -4.83 5.98
C ILE A 20 3.56 -4.70 5.59
N ALA A 21 3.80 -4.39 4.32
CA ALA A 21 5.09 -3.96 3.82
C ALA A 21 5.10 -2.42 3.77
N SER A 22 5.96 -1.80 4.58
CA SER A 22 6.19 -0.36 4.58
C SER A 22 7.59 -0.04 4.05
N GLY A 23 7.69 0.99 3.21
CA GLY A 23 8.93 1.44 2.57
C GLY A 23 8.99 1.08 1.09
N ASP A 24 9.65 1.93 0.30
CA ASP A 24 9.66 1.86 -1.17
C ASP A 24 10.17 0.51 -1.67
N PHE A 25 11.27 0.01 -1.08
CA PHE A 25 11.87 -1.26 -1.47
C PHE A 25 10.98 -2.47 -1.13
N SER A 26 10.39 -2.48 0.05
CA SER A 26 9.52 -3.57 0.51
C SER A 26 8.24 -3.63 -0.31
N ALA A 27 7.65 -2.47 -0.62
CA ALA A 27 6.48 -2.38 -1.46
C ALA A 27 6.79 -2.79 -2.91
N GLU A 28 7.91 -2.35 -3.49
CA GLU A 28 8.31 -2.73 -4.85
C GLU A 28 8.56 -4.24 -4.93
N LYS A 29 9.26 -4.81 -3.94
CA LYS A 29 9.48 -6.25 -3.86
C LYS A 29 8.16 -7.02 -3.72
N ALA A 30 7.22 -6.54 -2.92
CA ALA A 30 5.92 -7.18 -2.73
C ALA A 30 5.08 -7.16 -4.02
N VAL A 31 5.10 -6.04 -4.75
CA VAL A 31 4.43 -5.90 -6.05
C VAL A 31 5.08 -6.81 -7.08
N ARG A 32 6.41 -6.77 -7.24
CA ARG A 32 7.16 -7.61 -8.17
C ARG A 32 7.04 -9.11 -7.88
N SER A 33 6.92 -9.50 -6.62
CA SER A 33 6.71 -10.89 -6.21
C SER A 33 5.26 -11.35 -6.32
N GLY A 34 4.32 -10.48 -6.71
CA GLY A 34 2.90 -10.79 -6.80
C GLY A 34 2.23 -11.05 -5.44
N THR A 35 2.88 -10.66 -4.34
CA THR A 35 2.35 -10.85 -2.97
C THR A 35 1.55 -9.63 -2.49
N ALA A 36 1.76 -8.46 -3.10
CA ALA A 36 0.97 -7.27 -2.83
C ALA A 36 -0.43 -7.37 -3.47
N LYS A 37 -1.48 -7.27 -2.65
CA LYS A 37 -2.89 -7.22 -3.11
C LYS A 37 -3.47 -5.81 -3.14
N LEU A 38 -2.89 -4.90 -2.37
CA LEU A 38 -3.36 -3.52 -2.23
C LEU A 38 -2.15 -2.63 -1.96
N VAL A 39 -1.95 -1.62 -2.80
CA VAL A 39 -0.93 -0.59 -2.63
C VAL A 39 -1.64 0.71 -2.30
N MET A 40 -1.22 1.37 -1.23
CA MET A 40 -1.75 2.66 -0.80
C MET A 40 -0.67 3.73 -1.05
N LEU A 41 -1.08 4.86 -1.62
CA LEU A 41 -0.23 6.00 -1.87
C LEU A 41 -0.86 7.21 -1.22
N ASP A 42 -0.01 8.10 -0.72
CA ASP A 42 -0.47 9.38 -0.20
C ASP A 42 -1.09 10.22 -1.32
N GLU A 43 -2.10 11.01 -0.97
CA GLU A 43 -2.74 11.92 -1.93
C GLU A 43 -1.75 12.97 -2.45
N SER A 44 -0.78 13.37 -1.62
CA SER A 44 0.27 14.34 -1.95
C SER A 44 1.41 13.74 -2.78
N ALA A 45 1.36 12.44 -3.10
CA ALA A 45 2.37 11.82 -3.95
C ALA A 45 2.36 12.46 -5.35
N SER A 46 3.57 12.68 -5.89
CA SER A 46 3.73 13.25 -7.23
C SER A 46 3.06 12.39 -8.30
N GLU A 47 2.64 13.00 -9.41
CA GLU A 47 2.05 12.25 -10.53
C GLU A 47 3.01 11.18 -11.09
N ASN A 48 4.31 11.47 -11.12
CA ASN A 48 5.33 10.50 -11.51
C ASN A 48 5.35 9.27 -10.59
N THR A 49 5.29 9.48 -9.27
CA THR A 49 5.22 8.39 -8.29
C THR A 49 3.92 7.60 -8.46
N LYS A 50 2.77 8.29 -8.60
CA LYS A 50 1.48 7.64 -8.84
C LYS A 50 1.48 6.80 -10.11
N LYS A 51 2.12 7.29 -11.18
CA LYS A 51 2.25 6.56 -12.45
C LYS A 51 3.16 5.34 -12.28
N GLN A 52 4.34 5.51 -11.68
CA GLN A 52 5.27 4.42 -11.41
C GLN A 52 4.61 3.26 -10.66
N TRP A 53 3.84 3.55 -9.61
CA TRP A 53 3.16 2.52 -8.83
C TRP A 53 1.95 1.91 -9.54
N ARG A 54 1.24 2.66 -10.39
CA ARG A 54 0.19 2.10 -11.26
C ARG A 54 0.78 1.15 -12.29
N ASP A 55 1.87 1.55 -12.94
CA ASP A 55 2.58 0.73 -13.92
C ASP A 55 3.17 -0.53 -13.26
N ALA A 56 3.65 -0.42 -12.01
CA ALA A 56 4.14 -1.57 -11.26
C ALA A 56 3.02 -2.57 -10.88
N CYS A 57 1.78 -2.12 -10.72
CA CYS A 57 0.64 -2.97 -10.36
C CYS A 57 -0.16 -3.48 -11.57
N SER A 58 0.20 -3.08 -12.79
CA SER A 58 -0.46 -3.47 -14.04
C SER A 58 0.27 -4.62 -14.73
#